data_AF-F4X6U3-F1
#
_entry.id   AF-F4X6U3-F1
#
_cell.length_a   1.000
_cell.length_b   1.000
_cell.length_c   1.000
_cell.angle_alpha   90.00
_cell.angle_beta   90.00
_cell.angle_gamma   90.00
#
_symmetry.space_group_name_H-M   'P 1'
#
loop_
_entity.id
_entity.type
_entity.pdbx_description
1 polymer ?
#
loop_
_entity_poly.entity_id
_entity_poly.type
_entity_poly.pdbx_seq_one_letter_code
_entity_poly.pdbx_strand_id
1 'polypeptide(L)'
;MTMGDETPVTSLILPVILRPILTKLERQNVMAAQTLRAALSKAESSHPGITYDLIMGIIRRAELNLDMNESVLRLQGTASDYDAVEYRSARSEDAFQELNRKSISLKRILSRIPDEITDRKTFLETIKEIASAIKKLLDAVNEVTAFIPGSAGKQALDQRKREFVKFSKRFSNTLKEYFKEGQANSVFVSALYLIHQTNMIMLTVKDKCE
;
A
#
# COMPACT_ATOMS: atom_id res chain seq x y z
N MET A 1 22.49 -9.27 9.50
CA MET A 1 21.07 -9.47 9.14
C MET A 1 20.22 -8.82 10.22
N THR A 2 19.87 -7.55 10.03
CA THR A 2 18.95 -6.80 10.90
C THR A 2 17.65 -6.61 10.13
N MET A 3 16.75 -7.60 10.16
CA MET A 3 15.35 -7.39 9.79
C MET A 3 14.63 -6.68 10.93
N GLY A 4 14.99 -5.42 11.16
CA GLY A 4 14.39 -4.52 12.12
C GLY A 4 14.18 -3.15 11.46
N ASP A 5 12.94 -2.70 11.44
CA ASP A 5 12.52 -1.32 11.14
C ASP A 5 12.55 -0.82 9.68
N GLU A 6 12.24 -1.67 8.70
CA GLU A 6 11.72 -1.13 7.43
C GLU A 6 10.31 -0.59 7.65
N THR A 7 10.22 0.74 7.69
CA THR A 7 8.95 1.46 7.75
C THR A 7 8.22 1.30 6.43
N PRO A 8 6.89 1.09 6.41
CA PRO A 8 6.15 0.71 5.20
C PRO A 8 6.26 1.80 4.12
N VAL A 9 6.48 3.04 4.55
CA VAL A 9 6.67 4.20 3.68
C VAL A 9 7.85 4.02 2.70
N THR A 10 8.96 3.38 3.10
CA THR A 10 10.14 3.21 2.23
C THR A 10 9.78 2.41 0.98
N SER A 11 9.09 1.28 1.17
CA SER A 11 8.62 0.40 0.09
C SER A 11 7.56 1.04 -0.82
N LEU A 12 6.95 2.16 -0.39
CA LEU A 12 5.85 2.81 -1.08
C LEU A 12 6.28 4.04 -1.88
N ILE A 13 7.51 4.56 -1.69
CA ILE A 13 7.99 5.74 -2.42
C ILE A 13 8.03 5.51 -3.93
N LEU A 14 8.65 4.42 -4.36
CA LEU A 14 8.76 4.09 -5.77
C LEU A 14 7.38 3.97 -6.45
N PRO A 15 6.43 3.14 -5.96
CA PRO A 15 5.14 2.99 -6.61
C PRO A 15 4.23 4.22 -6.49
N VAL A 16 4.26 4.95 -5.37
CA VAL A 16 3.26 6.01 -5.09
C VAL A 16 3.71 7.38 -5.57
N ILE A 17 5.01 7.68 -5.50
CA ILE A 17 5.55 9.01 -5.83
C ILE A 17 6.25 8.96 -7.18
N LEU A 18 7.28 8.13 -7.31
CA LEU A 18 8.16 8.16 -8.48
C LEU A 18 7.44 7.67 -9.73
N ARG A 19 6.67 6.57 -9.66
CA ARG A 19 5.99 6.02 -10.85
C ARG A 19 5.00 6.99 -11.48
N PRO A 20 4.05 7.63 -10.76
CA PRO A 20 3.15 8.61 -11.38
C PRO A 20 3.91 9.79 -12.01
N ILE A 21 5.02 10.24 -11.41
CA ILE A 21 5.88 11.28 -11.99
C ILE A 21 6.50 10.80 -13.29
N LEU A 22 7.05 9.59 -13.32
CA LEU A 22 7.65 9.00 -14.51
C LEU A 22 6.62 8.78 -15.63
N THR A 23 5.40 8.35 -15.30
CA THR A 23 4.30 8.23 -16.28
C THR A 23 3.89 9.58 -16.86
N LYS A 24 3.93 10.65 -16.06
CA LYS A 24 3.74 12.02 -16.59
C LYS A 24 4.90 12.44 -17.48
N LEU A 25 6.14 12.09 -17.12
CA LEU A 25 7.34 12.36 -17.92
C LEU A 25 7.34 11.61 -19.25
N GLU A 26 6.80 10.38 -19.32
CA GLU A 26 6.69 9.61 -20.56
C GLU A 26 5.94 10.37 -21.66
N ARG A 27 4.96 11.20 -21.29
CA ARG A 27 4.20 12.04 -22.25
C ARG A 27 5.07 13.13 -22.90
N GLN A 28 6.18 13.49 -22.28
CA GLN A 28 7.11 14.51 -22.77
C GLN A 28 8.34 13.87 -23.42
N ASN A 29 8.90 12.83 -22.79
CA ASN A 29 10.06 12.12 -23.29
C ASN A 29 10.05 10.66 -22.82
N VAL A 30 9.62 9.78 -23.71
CA VAL A 30 9.52 8.34 -23.46
C VAL A 30 10.87 7.75 -23.08
N MET A 31 11.94 8.07 -23.81
CA MET A 31 13.27 7.49 -23.60
C MET A 31 13.86 7.86 -22.24
N ALA A 32 13.76 9.13 -21.85
CA ALA A 32 14.23 9.61 -20.56
C ALA A 32 13.45 8.95 -19.42
N ALA A 33 12.13 8.87 -19.54
CA ALA A 33 11.28 8.26 -18.53
C ALA A 33 11.54 6.76 -18.36
N GLN A 34 11.73 6.00 -19.44
CA GLN A 34 12.09 4.58 -19.35
C GLN A 34 13.48 4.39 -18.73
N THR A 35 14.45 5.22 -19.09
CA THR A 35 15.82 5.16 -18.53
C THR A 35 15.79 5.37 -17.02
N LEU A 36 15.09 6.41 -16.56
CA LEU A 36 14.92 6.71 -15.14
C LEU A 36 14.16 5.61 -14.42
N ARG A 37 13.06 5.10 -15.00
CA ARG A 37 12.28 4.00 -14.42
C ARG A 37 13.15 2.76 -14.22
N ALA A 38 13.89 2.34 -15.25
CA ALA A 38 14.75 1.17 -15.17
C ALA A 38 15.87 1.34 -14.13
N ALA A 39 16.53 2.50 -14.10
CA ALA A 39 17.59 2.80 -13.15
C ALA A 39 17.08 2.82 -11.70
N LEU A 40 15.97 3.52 -11.44
CA LEU A 40 15.39 3.62 -10.09
C LEU A 40 14.87 2.28 -9.59
N SER A 41 14.19 1.49 -10.43
CA SER A 41 13.72 0.15 -10.05
C SER A 41 14.89 -0.80 -9.77
N LYS A 42 15.97 -0.74 -10.56
CA LYS A 42 17.18 -1.55 -10.34
C LYS A 42 17.92 -1.14 -9.07
N ALA A 43 18.00 0.16 -8.80
CA ALA A 43 18.62 0.68 -7.59
C ALA A 43 17.84 0.21 -6.35
N GLU A 44 16.51 0.37 -6.35
CA GLU A 44 15.65 -0.06 -5.25
C GLU A 44 15.69 -1.57 -5.01
N SER A 45 15.74 -2.39 -6.08
CA SER A 45 15.87 -3.84 -5.91
C SER A 45 17.25 -4.27 -5.39
N SER A 46 18.29 -3.51 -5.70
CA SER A 46 19.66 -3.80 -5.25
C SER A 46 19.94 -3.27 -3.84
N HIS A 47 19.31 -2.16 -3.46
CA HIS A 47 19.40 -1.50 -2.16
C HIS A 47 18.01 -0.94 -1.78
N PRO A 48 17.18 -1.74 -1.09
CA PRO A 48 15.87 -1.29 -0.60
C PRO A 48 15.98 -0.02 0.24
N GLY A 49 15.09 0.94 0.02
CA GLY A 49 15.07 2.23 0.69
C GLY A 49 15.85 3.35 -0.02
N ILE A 50 16.65 3.06 -1.05
CA ILE A 50 17.42 4.11 -1.75
C ILE A 50 16.52 5.16 -2.41
N THR A 51 15.34 4.77 -2.90
CA THR A 51 14.38 5.74 -3.46
C THR A 51 13.76 6.64 -2.38
N TYR A 52 13.59 6.13 -1.16
CA TYR A 52 13.18 6.94 -0.02
C TYR A 52 14.25 7.96 0.35
N ASP A 53 15.51 7.53 0.45
CA ASP A 53 16.63 8.42 0.77
C ASP A 53 16.79 9.51 -0.30
N LEU A 54 16.62 9.16 -1.57
CA LEU A 54 16.63 10.11 -2.68
C LEU A 54 15.54 11.19 -2.51
N ILE A 55 14.29 10.77 -2.27
CA ILE A 55 13.17 11.72 -2.09
C ILE A 55 13.36 12.58 -0.84
N MET A 56 13.82 11.99 0.27
CA MET A 56 14.13 12.75 1.47
C MET A 56 15.26 13.76 1.25
N GLY A 57 16.27 13.40 0.45
CA GLY A 57 17.33 14.32 0.04
C GLY A 57 16.78 15.52 -0.75
N ILE A 58 15.85 15.28 -1.67
CA ILE A 58 15.19 16.34 -2.46
C ILE A 58 14.34 17.24 -1.56
N ILE A 59 13.51 16.68 -0.68
CA ILE A 59 12.64 17.42 0.25
C ILE A 59 13.47 18.31 1.17
N ARG A 60 14.57 17.78 1.73
CA ARG A 60 15.48 18.55 2.58
C ARG A 60 16.14 19.70 1.84
N ARG A 61 16.58 19.49 0.59
CA ARG A 61 17.16 20.56 -0.23
C ARG A 61 16.15 21.60 -0.67
N ALA A 62 14.88 21.23 -0.78
CA ALA A 62 13.79 22.15 -1.09
C ALA A 62 13.21 22.85 0.16
N GLU A 63 13.76 22.58 1.36
CA GLU A 63 13.31 23.13 2.64
C GLU A 63 11.81 22.87 2.93
N LEU A 64 11.29 21.76 2.42
CA LEU A 64 9.90 21.36 2.63
C LEU A 64 9.76 20.61 3.96
N ASN A 65 8.88 21.09 4.83
CA ASN A 65 8.52 20.40 6.07
C ASN A 65 7.28 19.54 5.85
N LEU A 66 7.48 18.24 5.59
CA LEU A 66 6.43 17.30 5.23
C LEU A 66 6.51 16.05 6.10
N ASP A 67 5.36 15.58 6.60
CA ASP A 67 5.25 14.22 7.11
C ASP A 67 5.11 13.26 5.93
N MET A 68 6.12 12.41 5.72
CA MET A 68 6.13 11.45 4.63
C MET A 68 5.08 10.34 4.80
N ASN A 69 4.76 9.94 6.03
CA ASN A 69 3.74 8.93 6.24
C ASN A 69 2.37 9.48 5.87
N GLU A 70 2.07 10.71 6.31
CA GLU A 70 0.84 11.40 5.93
C GLU A 70 0.75 11.59 4.42
N SER A 71 1.81 12.15 3.81
CA SER A 71 1.85 12.48 2.39
C SER A 71 1.67 11.23 1.52
N VAL A 72 2.41 10.15 1.82
CA VAL A 72 2.29 8.89 1.09
C VAL A 72 0.90 8.28 1.32
N LEU A 73 0.38 8.27 2.55
CA LEU A 73 -0.95 7.73 2.84
C LEU A 73 -2.05 8.44 2.05
N ARG A 74 -2.02 9.77 2.01
CA ARG A 74 -2.95 10.60 1.23
C ARG A 74 -2.89 10.28 -0.26
N LEU A 75 -1.68 10.11 -0.80
CA LEU A 75 -1.47 9.82 -2.22
C LEU A 75 -1.97 8.43 -2.65
N GLN A 76 -2.10 7.46 -1.72
CA GLN A 76 -2.60 6.11 -2.02
C GLN A 76 -3.98 6.09 -2.67
N GLY A 77 -4.84 7.06 -2.34
CA GLY A 77 -6.18 7.17 -2.92
C GLY A 77 -6.16 7.49 -4.41
N THR A 78 -5.10 8.15 -4.88
CA THR A 78 -4.90 8.53 -6.30
C THR A 78 -3.94 7.59 -7.03
N ALA A 79 -2.99 6.99 -6.29
CA ALA A 79 -2.06 6.00 -6.84
C ALA A 79 -2.79 4.75 -7.35
N SER A 80 -3.98 4.42 -6.84
CA SER A 80 -4.80 3.28 -7.28
C SER A 80 -5.13 3.25 -8.78
N ASP A 81 -5.03 4.39 -9.45
CA ASP A 81 -5.33 4.55 -10.87
C ASP A 81 -4.09 4.30 -11.75
N TYR A 82 -2.87 4.42 -11.18
CA TYR A 82 -1.59 4.15 -11.85
C TYR A 82 -0.95 2.81 -11.42
N ASP A 83 -1.18 2.38 -10.17
CA ASP A 83 -0.80 1.08 -9.58
C ASP A 83 -1.53 -0.11 -10.21
N ALA A 84 -2.49 0.16 -11.10
CA ALA A 84 -3.39 -0.82 -11.67
C ALA A 84 -2.70 -1.94 -12.43
N VAL A 85 -1.45 -1.79 -12.86
CA VAL A 85 -0.80 -2.78 -13.73
C VAL A 85 0.09 -3.76 -12.96
N GLU A 86 0.78 -3.30 -11.91
CA GLU A 86 1.76 -4.13 -11.21
C GLU A 86 1.11 -5.09 -10.22
N TYR A 87 0.13 -4.59 -9.45
CA TYR A 87 -0.53 -5.36 -8.40
C TYR A 87 -1.79 -6.08 -8.86
N ARG A 88 -2.51 -5.57 -9.88
CA ARG A 88 -3.75 -6.23 -10.30
C ARG A 88 -3.44 -7.50 -11.06
N SER A 89 -4.25 -8.53 -10.79
CA SER A 89 -4.30 -9.68 -11.67
C SER A 89 -5.01 -9.31 -12.97
N ALA A 90 -4.46 -9.75 -14.10
CA ALA A 90 -5.01 -9.57 -15.44
C ALA A 90 -6.12 -10.57 -15.78
N ARG A 91 -6.34 -11.57 -14.90
CA ARG A 91 -7.35 -12.61 -15.03
C ARG A 91 -8.76 -12.05 -15.06
N SER A 92 -9.57 -12.50 -16.02
CA SER A 92 -10.92 -11.97 -16.25
C SER A 92 -11.99 -12.53 -15.30
N GLU A 93 -11.68 -13.59 -14.56
CA GLU A 93 -12.65 -14.25 -13.67
C GLU A 93 -13.08 -13.34 -12.52
N ASP A 94 -14.36 -13.43 -12.15
CA ASP A 94 -14.99 -12.52 -11.20
C ASP A 94 -14.28 -12.45 -9.85
N ALA A 95 -13.75 -13.57 -9.35
CA ALA A 95 -13.03 -13.62 -8.08
C ALA A 95 -11.78 -12.71 -8.08
N PHE A 96 -11.02 -12.68 -9.19
CA PHE A 96 -9.83 -11.84 -9.32
C PHE A 96 -10.18 -10.37 -9.51
N GLN A 97 -11.24 -10.10 -10.29
CA GLN A 97 -11.75 -8.74 -10.46
C GLN A 97 -12.32 -8.17 -9.16
N GLU A 98 -12.98 -9.00 -8.35
CA GLU A 98 -13.49 -8.59 -7.06
C GLU A 98 -12.38 -8.33 -6.06
N LEU A 99 -11.35 -9.19 -6.01
CA LEU A 99 -10.15 -8.94 -5.23
C LEU A 99 -9.50 -7.59 -5.59
N ASN A 100 -9.33 -7.31 -6.89
CA ASN A 100 -8.81 -6.04 -7.37
C ASN A 100 -9.65 -4.86 -6.86
N ARG A 101 -10.98 -4.92 -6.98
CA ARG A 101 -11.90 -3.87 -6.50
C ARG A 101 -11.84 -3.67 -4.99
N LYS A 102 -11.83 -4.76 -4.21
CA LYS A 102 -11.77 -4.68 -2.73
C LYS A 102 -10.45 -4.11 -2.24
N SER A 103 -9.34 -4.50 -2.86
CA SER A 103 -8.00 -3.95 -2.58
C SER A 103 -7.97 -2.43 -2.80
N ILE A 104 -8.45 -1.96 -3.95
CA ILE A 104 -8.54 -0.53 -4.26
C ILE A 104 -9.43 0.21 -3.27
N SER A 105 -10.61 -0.35 -2.98
CA SER A 105 -11.57 0.25 -2.04
C SER A 105 -10.95 0.43 -0.66
N LEU A 106 -10.24 -0.58 -0.14
CA LEU A 106 -9.56 -0.46 1.16
C LEU A 106 -8.49 0.63 1.14
N LYS A 107 -7.64 0.66 0.11
CA LYS A 107 -6.58 1.69 -0.02
C LYS A 107 -7.15 3.11 -0.08
N ARG A 108 -8.25 3.30 -0.83
CA ARG A 108 -8.95 4.61 -0.93
C ARG A 108 -9.60 5.04 0.38
N ILE A 109 -10.16 4.12 1.16
CA ILE A 109 -10.73 4.45 2.46
C ILE A 109 -9.59 4.84 3.42
N LEU A 110 -8.50 4.08 3.47
CA LEU A 110 -7.33 4.36 4.31
C LEU A 110 -6.66 5.69 3.97
N SER A 111 -6.65 6.10 2.70
CA SER A 111 -6.04 7.37 2.28
C SER A 111 -6.78 8.62 2.75
N ARG A 112 -8.02 8.49 3.24
CA ARG A 112 -8.79 9.62 3.81
C ARG A 112 -8.47 9.88 5.28
N ILE A 113 -7.75 8.96 5.94
CA ILE A 113 -7.41 9.10 7.37
C ILE A 113 -6.77 10.46 7.68
N PRO A 114 -5.75 10.96 6.93
CA PRO A 114 -5.17 12.27 7.20
C PRO A 114 -6.17 13.43 7.26
N ASP A 115 -7.22 13.37 6.43
CA ASP A 115 -8.24 14.42 6.33
C ASP A 115 -9.33 14.28 7.39
N GLU A 116 -9.68 13.05 7.74
CA GLU A 116 -10.84 12.77 8.59
C GLU A 116 -10.46 12.60 10.08
N ILE A 117 -9.19 12.31 10.40
CA ILE A 117 -8.72 11.97 11.76
C ILE A 117 -8.94 13.05 12.82
N THR A 118 -9.08 14.32 12.41
CA THR A 118 -9.31 15.46 13.30
C THR A 118 -10.78 15.63 13.67
N ASP A 119 -11.72 15.27 12.79
CA ASP A 119 -13.15 15.25 13.10
C ASP A 119 -13.56 13.88 13.64
N ARG A 120 -13.74 13.80 14.96
CA ARG A 120 -14.06 12.55 15.66
C ARG A 120 -15.29 11.86 15.08
N LYS A 121 -16.34 12.59 14.69
CA LYS A 121 -17.57 11.98 14.18
C LYS A 121 -17.33 11.31 12.83
N THR A 122 -16.75 12.05 11.88
CA THR A 122 -16.38 11.51 10.56
C THR A 122 -15.40 10.37 10.71
N PHE A 123 -14.36 10.52 11.53
CA PHE A 123 -13.34 9.49 11.72
C PHE A 123 -13.89 8.16 12.26
N LEU A 124 -14.89 8.20 13.15
CA LEU A 124 -15.55 6.99 13.64
C LEU A 124 -16.32 6.26 12.52
N GLU A 125 -16.92 6.99 11.58
CA GLU A 125 -17.52 6.38 10.38
C GLU A 125 -16.45 5.80 9.46
N THR A 126 -15.34 6.52 9.23
CA THR A 126 -14.19 6.01 8.48
C THR A 126 -13.67 4.70 9.05
N ILE A 127 -13.55 4.59 10.37
CA ILE A 127 -13.10 3.35 11.05
C ILE A 127 -14.08 2.19 10.77
N LYS A 128 -15.39 2.43 10.79
CA LYS A 128 -16.39 1.40 10.45
C LYS A 128 -16.28 0.97 8.99
N GLU A 129 -16.07 1.93 8.08
CA GLU A 129 -15.84 1.65 6.67
C GLU A 129 -14.57 0.82 6.44
N ILE A 130 -13.46 1.14 7.13
CA ILE A 130 -12.21 0.37 7.10
C ILE A 130 -12.47 -1.07 7.56
N ALA A 131 -13.15 -1.25 8.70
CA ALA A 131 -13.45 -2.59 9.22
C ALA A 131 -14.29 -3.42 8.23
N SER A 132 -15.29 -2.80 7.60
CA SER A 132 -16.11 -3.42 6.55
C SER A 132 -15.28 -3.79 5.31
N ALA A 133 -14.40 -2.89 4.86
CA ALA A 133 -13.54 -3.11 3.70
C ALA A 133 -12.49 -4.21 3.95
N ILE A 134 -11.90 -4.27 5.16
CA ILE A 134 -11.00 -5.34 5.59
C ILE A 134 -11.68 -6.70 5.51
N LYS A 135 -12.91 -6.81 6.03
CA LYS A 135 -13.69 -8.05 5.96
C LYS A 135 -13.93 -8.47 4.51
N LYS A 136 -14.43 -7.55 3.69
CA LYS A 136 -14.70 -7.78 2.26
C LYS A 136 -13.45 -8.21 1.48
N LEU A 137 -12.29 -7.61 1.77
CA LEU A 137 -11.02 -8.01 1.17
C LEU A 137 -10.64 -9.44 1.56
N LEU A 138 -10.74 -9.79 2.84
CA LEU A 138 -10.43 -11.15 3.33
C LEU A 138 -11.37 -12.21 2.74
N ASP A 139 -12.65 -11.88 2.55
CA ASP A 139 -13.62 -12.76 1.89
C ASP A 139 -13.20 -13.00 0.42
N ALA A 140 -12.86 -11.94 -0.34
CA ALA A 140 -12.36 -12.06 -1.71
C ALA A 140 -11.04 -12.85 -1.81
N VAL A 141 -10.14 -12.71 -0.82
CA VAL A 141 -8.91 -13.51 -0.73
C VAL A 141 -9.22 -15.01 -0.59
N ASN A 142 -10.25 -15.38 0.18
CA ASN A 142 -10.66 -16.78 0.31
C ASN A 142 -11.21 -17.34 -1.00
N GLU A 143 -11.96 -16.52 -1.76
CA GLU A 143 -12.49 -16.92 -3.06
C GLU A 143 -11.37 -17.21 -4.08
N VAL A 144 -10.36 -16.33 -4.17
CA VAL A 144 -9.23 -16.57 -5.09
C VAL A 144 -8.33 -17.74 -4.67
N THR A 145 -8.32 -18.10 -3.37
CA THR A 145 -7.55 -19.26 -2.87
C THR A 145 -7.95 -20.56 -3.59
N ALA A 146 -9.21 -20.68 -4.01
CA ALA A 146 -9.69 -21.85 -4.75
C ALA A 146 -8.99 -22.02 -6.11
N PHE A 147 -8.53 -20.92 -6.71
CA PHE A 147 -7.90 -20.89 -8.03
C PHE A 147 -6.37 -21.08 -7.99
N ILE A 148 -5.75 -21.02 -6.80
CA ILE A 148 -4.31 -21.16 -6.66
C ILE A 148 -3.90 -22.64 -6.84
N PRO A 149 -3.00 -22.96 -7.78
CA PRO A 149 -2.52 -24.31 -8.00
C PRO A 149 -1.54 -24.75 -6.91
N GLY A 150 -1.65 -26.02 -6.52
CA GLY A 150 -0.74 -26.65 -5.56
C GLY A 150 -0.90 -26.19 -4.11
N SER A 151 -0.32 -26.97 -3.19
CA SER A 151 -0.37 -26.69 -1.74
C SER A 151 0.57 -25.54 -1.36
N ALA A 152 1.72 -25.40 -2.01
CA ALA A 152 2.71 -24.38 -1.70
C ALA A 152 2.19 -22.95 -1.95
N GLY A 153 1.48 -22.71 -3.06
CA GLY A 153 0.88 -21.41 -3.36
C GLY A 153 -0.20 -21.02 -2.35
N LYS A 154 -1.06 -21.99 -1.97
CA LYS A 154 -2.10 -21.78 -0.96
C LYS A 154 -1.51 -21.44 0.41
N GLN A 155 -0.45 -22.15 0.82
CA GLN A 155 0.27 -21.84 2.06
C GLN A 155 0.89 -20.44 2.05
N ALA A 156 1.46 -20.01 0.91
CA ALA A 156 2.01 -18.67 0.77
C ALA A 156 0.92 -17.59 0.92
N LEU A 157 -0.24 -17.77 0.29
CA LEU A 157 -1.37 -16.83 0.44
C LEU A 157 -1.93 -16.84 1.87
N ASP A 158 -2.06 -18.00 2.50
CA ASP A 158 -2.51 -18.12 3.89
C ASP A 158 -1.56 -17.40 4.86
N GLN A 159 -0.24 -17.47 4.61
CA GLN A 159 0.73 -16.73 5.40
C GLN A 159 0.52 -15.21 5.25
N ARG A 160 0.34 -14.70 4.02
CA ARG A 160 0.04 -13.27 3.78
C ARG A 160 -1.26 -12.82 4.44
N LYS A 161 -2.28 -13.67 4.42
CA LYS A 161 -3.56 -13.43 5.11
C LYS A 161 -3.36 -13.32 6.63
N ARG A 162 -2.56 -14.20 7.24
CA ARG A 162 -2.23 -14.14 8.69
C ARG A 162 -1.48 -12.87 9.04
N GLU A 163 -0.51 -12.47 8.22
CA GLU A 163 0.23 -11.21 8.39
C GLU A 163 -0.70 -10.00 8.31
N PHE A 164 -1.57 -9.95 7.30
CA PHE A 164 -2.55 -8.88 7.16
C PHE A 164 -3.49 -8.78 8.38
N VAL A 165 -4.00 -9.91 8.89
CA VAL A 165 -4.83 -9.94 10.12
C VAL A 165 -4.04 -9.44 11.34
N LYS A 166 -2.76 -9.78 11.46
CA LYS A 166 -1.88 -9.27 12.53
C LYS A 166 -1.78 -7.75 12.47
N PHE A 167 -1.56 -7.17 11.29
CA PHE A 167 -1.47 -5.71 11.13
C PHE A 167 -2.83 -5.00 11.30
N SER A 168 -3.95 -5.64 10.94
CA SER A 168 -5.31 -5.14 11.22
C SER A 168 -5.61 -5.04 12.71
N LYS A 169 -5.18 -6.04 13.51
CA LYS A 169 -5.25 -5.98 14.97
C LYS A 169 -4.35 -4.88 15.54
N ARG A 170 -3.14 -4.74 15.02
CA ARG A 170 -2.22 -3.65 15.41
C ARG A 170 -2.84 -2.28 15.14
N PHE A 171 -3.40 -2.06 13.96
CA PHE A 171 -4.11 -0.83 13.60
C PHE A 171 -5.25 -0.52 14.58
N SER A 172 -6.05 -1.53 14.93
CA SER A 172 -7.12 -1.37 15.92
C SER A 172 -6.61 -0.97 17.30
N ASN A 173 -5.45 -1.47 17.73
CA ASN A 173 -4.83 -1.09 19.00
C ASN A 173 -4.26 0.34 18.93
N THR A 174 -3.59 0.69 17.83
CA THR A 174 -3.08 2.05 17.60
C THR A 174 -4.19 3.09 17.57
N LEU A 175 -5.38 2.76 17.05
CA LEU A 175 -6.55 3.64 17.15
C LEU A 175 -6.98 3.88 18.62
N LYS A 176 -6.94 2.84 19.46
CA LYS A 176 -7.26 2.97 20.90
C LYS A 176 -6.25 3.87 21.62
N GLU A 177 -4.98 3.75 21.28
CA GLU A 177 -3.90 4.60 21.81
C GLU A 177 -4.07 6.04 21.32
N TYR A 178 -4.36 6.24 20.04
CA TYR A 178 -4.65 7.55 19.46
C TYR A 178 -5.78 8.28 20.19
N PHE A 179 -6.89 7.60 20.49
CA PHE A 179 -7.99 8.24 21.23
C PHE A 179 -7.63 8.62 22.68
N LYS A 180 -6.51 8.12 23.22
CA LYS A 180 -5.99 8.49 24.55
C LYS A 180 -4.92 9.59 24.46
N GLU A 181 -4.01 9.48 23.50
CA GLU A 181 -2.76 10.25 23.45
C GLU A 181 -2.72 11.30 22.33
N GLY A 182 -3.61 11.21 21.34
CA GLY A 182 -3.72 12.15 20.22
C GLY A 182 -2.62 12.03 19.15
N GLN A 183 -1.77 11.00 19.20
CA GLN A 183 -0.61 10.84 18.31
C GLN A 183 -1.00 10.34 16.91
N ALA A 184 -1.41 11.24 16.01
CA ALA A 184 -1.92 10.91 14.67
C ALA A 184 -0.92 10.14 13.77
N ASN A 185 0.38 10.47 13.81
CA ASN A 185 1.39 9.82 12.95
C ASN A 185 1.46 8.30 13.18
N SER A 186 1.24 7.83 14.42
CA SER A 186 1.17 6.39 14.71
C SER A 186 0.07 5.68 13.90
N VAL A 187 -1.08 6.34 13.73
CA VAL A 187 -2.21 5.84 12.94
C VAL A 187 -1.84 5.82 11.46
N PHE A 188 -1.14 6.84 10.97
CA PHE A 188 -0.70 6.90 9.57
C PHE A 188 0.26 5.75 9.24
N VAL A 189 1.28 5.53 10.08
CA VAL A 189 2.23 4.42 9.94
C VAL A 189 1.50 3.08 9.96
N SER A 190 0.56 2.89 10.89
CA SER A 190 -0.18 1.63 10.97
C SER A 190 -1.13 1.42 9.77
N ALA A 191 -1.70 2.49 9.20
CA ALA A 191 -2.50 2.40 7.98
C ALA A 191 -1.63 2.05 6.76
N LEU A 192 -0.43 2.63 6.65
CA LEU A 192 0.52 2.28 5.59
C LEU A 192 0.94 0.81 5.63
N TYR A 193 1.09 0.22 6.82
CA TYR A 193 1.32 -1.22 6.94
C TYR A 193 0.15 -2.04 6.36
N LEU A 194 -1.11 -1.65 6.59
CA LEU A 194 -2.26 -2.33 5.99
C LEU A 194 -2.24 -2.26 4.47
N ILE A 195 -1.85 -1.11 3.92
CA ILE A 195 -1.70 -0.92 2.47
C ILE A 195 -0.59 -1.82 1.92
N HIS A 196 0.58 -1.83 2.57
CA HIS A 196 1.70 -2.68 2.18
C HIS A 196 1.30 -4.16 2.21
N GLN A 197 0.64 -4.63 3.27
CA GLN A 197 0.16 -6.02 3.36
C GLN A 197 -0.91 -6.34 2.31
N THR A 198 -1.79 -5.38 1.98
CA THR A 198 -2.74 -5.53 0.87
C THR A 198 -1.98 -5.75 -0.44
N ASN A 199 -0.96 -4.95 -0.73
CA ASN A 199 -0.15 -5.10 -1.94
C ASN A 199 0.59 -6.46 -1.96
N MET A 200 1.09 -6.94 -0.82
CA MET A 200 1.75 -8.27 -0.73
C MET A 200 0.80 -9.43 -1.02
N ILE A 201 -0.46 -9.35 -0.57
CA ILE A 201 -1.51 -10.31 -0.94
C ILE A 201 -1.71 -10.30 -2.45
N MET A 202 -1.90 -9.11 -3.04
CA MET A 202 -2.12 -8.96 -4.48
C MET A 202 -0.97 -9.54 -5.31
N LEU A 203 0.29 -9.23 -4.96
CA LEU A 203 1.47 -9.78 -5.63
C LEU A 203 1.54 -11.31 -5.51
N THR A 204 1.21 -11.86 -4.35
CA THR A 204 1.22 -13.31 -4.14
C THR A 204 0.16 -14.01 -4.99
N VAL A 205 -1.05 -13.45 -5.07
CA VAL A 205 -2.10 -13.99 -5.94
C VAL A 205 -1.68 -13.96 -7.40
N LYS A 206 -1.09 -12.84 -7.84
CA LYS A 206 -0.57 -12.69 -9.20
C LYS A 206 0.51 -13.73 -9.52
N ASP A 207 1.58 -13.78 -8.71
CA ASP A 207 2.72 -14.72 -8.87
C ASP A 207 2.33 -16.20 -8.85
N LYS A 208 1.25 -16.56 -8.14
CA LYS A 208 0.79 -17.96 -8.06
C LYS A 208 -0.27 -18.32 -9.09
N CYS A 209 -0.85 -17.36 -9.80
CA CYS A 209 -1.95 -17.59 -10.74
C CYS A 209 -1.67 -17.15 -12.18
N GLU A 210 -0.56 -16.44 -12.43
CA GLU A 210 -0.10 -15.96 -13.74
C GLU A 210 1.33 -16.43 -13.99
#